data_AF-A0A838A2Z4-F1
#
_entry.id   AF-A0A838A2Z4-F1
#
_cell.length_a   1.000
_cell.length_b   1.000
_cell.length_c   1.000
_cell.angle_alpha   90.00
_cell.angle_beta   90.00
_cell.angle_gamma   90.00
#
_symmetry.space_group_name_H-M   'P 1'
#
loop_
_entity.id
_entity.type
_entity.pdbx_description
1 polymer ?
#
loop_
_entity_poly.entity_id
_entity_poly.type
_entity_poly.pdbx_seq_one_letter_code
_entity_poly.pdbx_strand_id
1 'polypeptide(L)'
;MTGAKRFWIAVLVGVTTGALTWTLLQRWQVALLAVVIMTAVVNVMWSLIVLWPMDPEQTRARASSEDMEDELGDLALLLILVASLSAIGILLISANDEDKGAYAGLCIGSILTVWAMLHTIYAARYARIYYQGHPGGIDFNSEVPPRYVDFYYFSFNLGMTYQVSDTAVTESHIRDVVLKHCLFSYIYGTLIIACTINLVINLVG
;
A
#
# COMPACT_ATOMS: atom_id res chain seq x y z
N MET A 1 -15.55 1.87 12.72
CA MET A 1 -14.35 2.73 12.62
C MET A 1 -14.03 2.97 11.15
N THR A 2 -14.05 4.23 10.71
CA THR A 2 -13.85 4.65 9.31
C THR A 2 -12.44 4.34 8.81
N GLY A 3 -12.24 4.31 7.49
CA GLY A 3 -10.92 4.15 6.87
C GLY A 3 -9.95 5.26 7.31
N ALA A 4 -10.45 6.50 7.36
CA ALA A 4 -9.72 7.68 7.83
C ALA A 4 -9.12 7.51 9.23
N LYS A 5 -9.95 7.10 10.19
CA LYS A 5 -9.53 6.92 11.58
C LYS A 5 -8.45 5.85 11.70
N ARG A 6 -8.56 4.76 10.93
CA ARG A 6 -7.54 3.70 10.88
C ARG A 6 -6.20 4.22 10.38
N PHE A 7 -6.22 4.95 9.27
CA PHE A 7 -5.01 5.52 8.69
C PHE A 7 -4.31 6.46 9.68
N TRP A 8 -5.04 7.37 10.32
CA TRP A 8 -4.46 8.29 11.30
C TRP A 8 -3.95 7.59 12.57
N ILE A 9 -4.63 6.53 13.04
CA ILE A 9 -4.11 5.70 14.13
C ILE A 9 -2.79 5.06 13.73
N ALA A 10 -2.70 4.51 12.51
CA ALA A 10 -1.47 3.91 12.03
C ALA A 10 -0.33 4.93 11.89
N VAL A 11 -0.63 6.14 11.40
CA VAL A 11 0.33 7.25 11.34
C VAL A 11 0.79 7.62 12.74
N LEU A 12 -0.11 7.71 13.72
CA LEU A 12 0.25 8.00 15.12
C LEU A 12 1.19 6.92 15.69
N VAL A 13 0.88 5.63 15.46
CA VAL A 13 1.74 4.51 15.87
C VAL A 13 3.10 4.59 15.17
N GLY A 14 3.12 4.95 13.88
CA GLY A 14 4.36 5.17 13.13
C GLY A 14 5.20 6.29 13.73
N VAL A 15 4.61 7.48 13.89
CA VAL A 15 5.30 8.67 14.42
C VAL A 15 5.83 8.42 15.83
N THR A 16 5.04 7.79 16.70
CA THR A 16 5.51 7.42 18.05
C THR A 16 6.68 6.43 18.00
N THR A 17 6.62 5.42 17.13
CA THR A 17 7.73 4.48 16.96
C THR A 17 8.99 5.14 16.40
N GLY A 18 8.84 6.05 15.43
CA GLY A 18 9.94 6.83 14.89
C GLY A 18 10.57 7.76 15.91
N ALA A 19 9.74 8.45 16.71
CA ALA A 19 10.22 9.31 17.79
C ALA A 19 11.02 8.52 18.83
N LEU A 20 10.52 7.35 19.25
CA LEU A 20 11.25 6.46 20.16
C LEU A 20 12.57 5.99 19.53
N THR A 21 12.54 5.53 18.29
CA THR A 21 13.74 5.12 17.54
C THR A 21 14.78 6.25 17.43
N TRP A 22 14.34 7.48 17.15
CA TRP A 22 15.20 8.66 17.13
C TRP A 22 15.82 8.91 18.50
N THR A 23 15.03 8.89 19.58
CA THR A 23 15.56 9.15 20.93
C THR A 23 16.61 8.13 21.36
N LEU A 24 16.45 6.86 20.95
CA LEU A 24 17.34 5.77 21.34
C LEU A 24 18.61 5.68 20.46
N LEU A 25 18.48 5.88 19.15
CA LEU A 25 19.58 5.66 18.20
C LEU A 25 20.23 6.95 17.70
N GLN A 26 19.54 8.10 17.78
CA GLN A 26 20.00 9.40 17.26
C GLN A 26 20.33 9.38 15.75
N ARG A 27 19.69 8.45 15.00
CA ARG A 27 19.82 8.31 13.53
C ARG A 27 18.48 8.61 12.86
N TRP A 28 18.40 9.74 12.14
CA TRP A 28 17.13 10.26 11.65
C TRP A 28 16.60 9.42 10.49
N GLN A 29 17.50 8.80 9.73
CA GLN A 29 17.20 7.87 8.66
C GLN A 29 16.44 6.65 9.18
N VAL A 30 16.96 6.03 10.25
CA VAL A 30 16.34 4.86 10.90
C VAL A 30 14.99 5.24 11.50
N ALA A 31 14.92 6.40 12.15
CA ALA A 31 13.66 6.91 12.69
C ALA A 31 12.60 7.12 11.61
N LEU A 32 12.95 7.73 10.49
CA LEU A 32 12.02 7.96 9.37
C LEU A 32 11.54 6.65 8.76
N LEU A 33 12.45 5.70 8.52
CA LEU A 33 12.08 4.36 8.03
C LEU A 33 11.16 3.63 9.01
N ALA A 34 11.41 3.76 10.33
CA ALA A 34 10.55 3.18 11.35
C ALA A 34 9.13 3.76 11.34
N VAL A 35 8.98 5.08 11.12
CA VAL A 35 7.64 5.70 10.94
C VAL A 35 6.91 5.05 9.77
N VAL A 36 7.59 4.96 8.62
CA VAL A 36 7.00 4.43 7.38
C VAL A 36 6.59 2.97 7.55
N ILE A 37 7.53 2.12 7.99
CA ILE A 37 7.30 0.68 8.17
C ILE A 37 6.13 0.44 9.12
N MET A 38 6.13 1.10 10.29
CA MET A 38 5.09 0.85 11.29
C MET A 38 3.72 1.36 10.84
N THR A 39 3.66 2.52 10.17
CA THR A 39 2.42 3.02 9.59
C THR A 39 1.87 2.03 8.56
N ALA A 40 2.72 1.51 7.69
CA ALA A 40 2.33 0.57 6.64
C ALA A 40 1.91 -0.79 7.21
N VAL A 41 2.70 -1.36 8.12
CA VAL A 41 2.40 -2.65 8.77
C VAL A 41 1.08 -2.59 9.52
N VAL A 42 0.82 -1.53 10.29
CA VAL A 42 -0.45 -1.41 11.03
C VAL A 42 -1.64 -1.36 10.07
N ASN A 43 -1.55 -0.61 8.96
CA ASN A 43 -2.62 -0.56 7.96
C ASN A 43 -2.84 -1.91 7.28
N VAL A 44 -1.77 -2.56 6.82
CA VAL A 44 -1.85 -3.86 6.15
C VAL A 44 -2.41 -4.93 7.08
N MET A 45 -1.88 -5.03 8.30
CA MET A 45 -2.36 -6.00 9.28
C MET A 45 -3.81 -5.74 9.68
N TRP A 46 -4.21 -4.48 9.84
CA TRP A 46 -5.60 -4.14 10.09
C TRP A 46 -6.50 -4.59 8.94
N SER A 47 -6.07 -4.32 7.71
CA SER A 47 -6.76 -4.72 6.48
C SER A 47 -6.94 -6.25 6.43
N LEU A 48 -5.88 -7.01 6.67
CA LEU A 48 -5.91 -8.47 6.66
C LEU A 48 -6.73 -9.07 7.81
N ILE A 49 -6.66 -8.52 9.02
CA ILE A 49 -7.37 -9.08 10.18
C ILE A 49 -8.86 -8.74 10.12
N VAL A 50 -9.23 -7.55 9.62
CA VAL A 50 -10.60 -7.05 9.72
C VAL A 50 -11.39 -7.18 8.42
N LEU A 51 -10.79 -6.93 7.26
CA LEU A 51 -11.52 -6.92 5.98
C LEU A 51 -11.47 -8.29 5.30
N TRP A 52 -10.33 -8.99 5.32
CA TRP A 52 -10.17 -10.31 4.70
C TRP A 52 -11.23 -11.35 5.10
N PRO A 53 -11.61 -11.51 6.40
CA PRO A 53 -12.56 -12.55 6.79
C PRO A 53 -14.02 -12.18 6.52
N MET A 54 -14.32 -10.98 6.03
CA MET A 54 -15.69 -10.53 5.83
C MET A 54 -16.42 -11.38 4.79
N ASP A 55 -17.67 -11.75 5.11
CA ASP A 55 -18.60 -12.37 4.17
C ASP A 55 -19.13 -11.33 3.14
N PRO A 56 -19.90 -11.75 2.11
CA PRO A 56 -20.40 -10.84 1.09
C PRO A 56 -21.29 -9.72 1.65
N GLU A 57 -22.15 -10.04 2.61
CA GLU A 57 -23.07 -9.09 3.25
C GLU A 57 -22.30 -8.03 4.05
N GLN A 58 -21.32 -8.45 4.86
CA GLN A 58 -20.43 -7.58 5.61
C GLN A 58 -19.58 -6.73 4.69
N THR A 59 -19.05 -7.30 3.61
CA THR A 59 -18.27 -6.57 2.60
C THR A 59 -19.11 -5.47 1.98
N ARG A 60 -20.33 -5.78 1.52
CA ARG A 60 -21.25 -4.81 0.95
C ARG A 60 -21.63 -3.71 1.94
N ALA A 61 -22.08 -4.09 3.13
CA ALA A 61 -22.46 -3.14 4.17
C ALA A 61 -21.30 -2.19 4.52
N ARG A 62 -20.07 -2.71 4.50
CA ARG A 62 -18.87 -1.94 4.79
C ARG A 62 -18.44 -1.04 3.64
N ALA A 63 -18.48 -1.53 2.40
CA ALA A 63 -18.05 -0.81 1.23
C ALA A 63 -19.03 0.31 0.83
N SER A 64 -20.33 0.10 1.06
CA SER A 64 -21.38 1.08 0.81
C SER A 64 -21.48 2.19 1.88
N SER A 65 -20.72 2.13 2.98
CA SER A 65 -20.77 3.19 3.99
C SER A 65 -20.16 4.49 3.43
N GLU A 66 -20.93 5.58 3.46
CA GLU A 66 -20.56 6.93 2.98
C GLU A 66 -19.35 7.54 3.72
N ASP A 67 -19.02 6.98 4.89
CA ASP A 67 -17.97 7.38 5.84
C ASP A 67 -16.50 7.32 5.36
N MET A 68 -16.26 7.15 4.07
CA MET A 68 -14.90 7.08 3.54
C MET A 68 -14.82 7.97 2.29
N GLU A 69 -14.41 9.21 2.52
CA GLU A 69 -14.10 10.19 1.48
C GLU A 69 -12.92 9.71 0.62
N ASP A 70 -13.03 9.92 -0.69
CA ASP A 70 -11.98 9.60 -1.66
C ASP A 70 -10.71 10.46 -1.48
N GLU A 71 -10.83 11.65 -0.88
CA GLU A 71 -9.71 12.58 -0.66
C GLU A 71 -8.59 11.97 0.20
N LEU A 72 -8.94 11.12 1.17
CA LEU A 72 -7.95 10.42 2.00
C LEU A 72 -7.21 9.33 1.24
N GLY A 73 -7.84 8.74 0.23
CA GLY A 73 -7.19 7.77 -0.65
C GLY A 73 -6.06 8.42 -1.43
N ASP A 74 -6.33 9.56 -2.06
CA ASP A 74 -5.35 10.27 -2.87
C ASP A 74 -4.22 10.88 -2.01
N LEU A 75 -4.53 11.38 -0.81
CA LEU A 75 -3.52 11.79 0.17
C LEU A 75 -2.64 10.61 0.60
N ALA A 76 -3.22 9.45 0.88
CA ALA A 76 -2.46 8.26 1.25
C ALA A 76 -1.53 7.80 0.13
N LEU A 77 -1.97 7.87 -1.14
CA LEU A 77 -1.14 7.56 -2.32
C LEU A 77 0.05 8.53 -2.44
N LEU A 78 -0.18 9.83 -2.21
CA LEU A 78 0.90 10.82 -2.18
C LEU A 78 1.91 10.49 -1.08
N LEU A 79 1.43 10.18 0.13
CA LEU A 79 2.30 9.82 1.26
C LEU A 79 3.08 8.53 1.01
N ILE A 80 2.48 7.54 0.36
CA ILE A 80 3.14 6.30 -0.11
C ILE A 80 4.28 6.64 -1.06
N LEU A 81 4.05 7.52 -2.05
CA LEU A 81 5.08 7.94 -2.99
C LEU A 81 6.23 8.67 -2.29
N VAL A 82 5.92 9.61 -1.40
CA VAL A 82 6.93 10.37 -0.64
C VAL A 82 7.74 9.44 0.27
N ALA A 83 7.08 8.51 0.97
CA ALA A 83 7.75 7.54 1.83
C ALA A 83 8.70 6.64 1.03
N SER A 84 8.26 6.21 -0.15
CA SER A 84 9.04 5.40 -1.09
C SER A 84 10.29 6.12 -1.58
N LEU A 85 10.14 7.36 -2.07
CA LEU A 85 11.26 8.18 -2.53
C LEU A 85 12.23 8.50 -1.38
N SER A 86 11.71 8.70 -0.17
CA SER A 86 12.53 8.93 1.02
C SER A 86 13.37 7.69 1.38
N ALA A 87 12.79 6.49 1.31
CA ALA A 87 13.53 5.24 1.55
C ALA A 87 14.66 5.05 0.51
N ILE A 88 14.39 5.38 -0.76
CA ILE A 88 15.38 5.35 -1.83
C ILE A 88 16.49 6.39 -1.57
N GLY A 89 16.14 7.62 -1.23
CA GLY A 89 17.11 8.67 -0.91
C GLY A 89 18.01 8.30 0.26
N ILE A 90 17.43 7.74 1.33
CA ILE A 90 18.18 7.23 2.48
C ILE A 90 19.14 6.11 2.07
N LEU A 91 18.69 5.19 1.22
CA LEU A 91 19.53 4.10 0.73
C LEU A 91 20.78 4.63 0.01
N LEU A 92 20.60 5.64 -0.85
CA LEU A 92 21.69 6.24 -1.62
C LEU A 92 22.67 7.01 -0.71
N ILE A 93 22.16 7.78 0.24
CA ILE A 93 23.00 8.56 1.18
C ILE A 93 23.78 7.64 2.12
N SER A 94 23.20 6.50 2.50
CA SER A 94 23.79 5.57 3.47
C SER A 94 24.70 4.52 2.82
N ALA A 95 25.01 4.64 1.52
CA ALA A 95 25.78 3.64 0.77
C ALA A 95 27.21 3.42 1.30
N ASN A 96 27.82 4.45 1.89
CA ASN A 96 29.17 4.41 2.45
C ASN A 96 29.20 4.34 4.00
N ASP A 97 28.05 4.15 4.64
CA ASP A 97 27.96 4.02 6.11
C ASP A 97 28.43 2.64 6.57
N GLU A 98 29.03 2.54 7.75
CA GLU A 98 29.46 1.26 8.34
C GLU A 98 28.29 0.27 8.52
N ASP A 99 27.08 0.80 8.78
CA ASP A 99 25.84 0.03 8.92
C ASP A 99 25.05 -0.10 7.61
N LYS A 100 25.70 0.02 6.44
CA LYS A 100 25.03 -0.02 5.12
C LYS A 100 24.07 -1.20 4.95
N GLY A 101 24.40 -2.37 5.51
CA GLY A 101 23.54 -3.57 5.48
C GLY A 101 22.24 -3.42 6.29
N ALA A 102 22.28 -2.75 7.45
CA ALA A 102 21.09 -2.51 8.26
C ALA A 102 20.15 -1.52 7.57
N TYR A 103 20.69 -0.44 6.99
CA TYR A 103 19.91 0.51 6.18
C TYR A 103 19.29 -0.16 4.98
N ALA A 104 20.05 -1.01 4.28
CA ALA A 104 19.55 -1.79 3.16
C ALA A 104 18.30 -2.60 3.54
N GLY A 105 18.38 -3.35 4.64
CA GLY A 105 17.28 -4.15 5.16
C GLY A 105 16.05 -3.30 5.51
N LEU A 106 16.25 -2.17 6.19
CA LEU A 106 15.17 -1.26 6.56
C LEU A 106 14.53 -0.59 5.34
N CYS A 107 15.32 -0.16 4.35
CA CYS A 107 14.81 0.42 3.11
C CYS A 107 13.98 -0.61 2.32
N ILE A 108 14.47 -1.84 2.17
CA ILE A 108 13.71 -2.93 1.53
C ILE A 108 12.42 -3.21 2.30
N GLY A 109 12.48 -3.34 3.63
CA GLY A 109 11.32 -3.55 4.47
C GLY A 109 10.28 -2.43 4.34
N SER A 110 10.73 -1.18 4.33
CA SER A 110 9.90 -0.01 4.09
C SER A 110 9.22 -0.07 2.73
N ILE A 111 9.98 -0.35 1.68
CA ILE A 111 9.45 -0.46 0.31
C ILE A 111 8.38 -1.56 0.20
N LEU A 112 8.65 -2.76 0.73
CA LEU A 112 7.74 -3.90 0.64
C LEU A 112 6.47 -3.68 1.47
N THR A 113 6.57 -3.06 2.63
CA THR A 113 5.40 -2.77 3.48
C THR A 113 4.53 -1.67 2.87
N VAL A 114 5.14 -0.61 2.32
CA VAL A 114 4.44 0.45 1.59
C VAL A 114 3.79 -0.08 0.30
N TRP A 115 4.46 -0.99 -0.40
CA TRP A 115 3.93 -1.72 -1.55
C TRP A 115 2.64 -2.49 -1.18
N ALA A 116 2.68 -3.27 -0.10
CA ALA A 116 1.51 -4.02 0.36
C ALA A 116 0.38 -3.06 0.79
N MET A 117 0.72 -1.97 1.48
CA MET A 117 -0.25 -0.95 1.90
C MET A 117 -0.98 -0.33 0.70
N LEU A 118 -0.25 0.05 -0.35
CA LEU A 118 -0.82 0.57 -1.60
C LEU A 118 -1.92 -0.35 -2.14
N HIS A 119 -1.62 -1.64 -2.30
CA HIS A 119 -2.59 -2.59 -2.88
C HIS A 119 -3.76 -2.88 -1.94
N THR A 120 -3.55 -2.85 -0.62
CA THR A 120 -4.68 -2.96 0.33
C THR A 120 -5.61 -1.74 0.29
N ILE A 121 -5.08 -0.53 0.09
CA ILE A 121 -5.86 0.69 -0.09
C ILE A 121 -6.65 0.62 -1.40
N TYR A 122 -6.01 0.23 -2.50
CA TYR A 122 -6.70 0.05 -3.78
C TYR A 122 -7.78 -1.04 -3.71
N ALA A 123 -7.55 -2.15 -3.01
CA ALA A 123 -8.57 -3.18 -2.81
C ALA A 123 -9.81 -2.60 -2.11
N ALA A 124 -9.61 -1.79 -1.06
CA ALA A 124 -10.72 -1.11 -0.39
C ALA A 124 -11.41 -0.07 -1.30
N ARG A 125 -10.66 0.62 -2.16
CA ARG A 125 -11.18 1.56 -3.17
C ARG A 125 -12.04 0.84 -4.20
N TYR A 126 -11.59 -0.29 -4.74
CA TYR A 126 -12.37 -1.07 -5.70
C TYR A 126 -13.65 -1.64 -5.08
N ALA A 127 -13.58 -2.12 -3.82
CA ALA A 127 -14.77 -2.55 -3.11
C ALA A 127 -15.81 -1.42 -2.99
N ARG A 128 -15.38 -0.20 -2.63
CA ARG A 128 -16.28 0.96 -2.62
C ARG A 128 -16.90 1.19 -3.98
N ILE A 129 -16.07 1.39 -5.00
CA ILE A 129 -16.53 1.75 -6.35
C ILE A 129 -17.51 0.70 -6.85
N TYR A 130 -17.21 -0.58 -6.64
CA TYR A 130 -18.09 -1.69 -6.99
C TYR A 130 -19.44 -1.59 -6.30
N TYR A 131 -19.49 -1.29 -5.00
CA TYR A 131 -20.73 -1.21 -4.20
C TYR A 131 -21.35 0.19 -4.11
N GLN A 132 -20.84 1.17 -4.86
CA GLN A 132 -21.35 2.53 -4.88
C GLN A 132 -22.56 2.63 -5.80
N GLY A 133 -23.75 2.84 -5.24
CA GLY A 133 -24.99 2.82 -6.01
C GLY A 133 -25.39 1.40 -6.40
N HIS A 134 -25.32 1.08 -7.69
CA HIS A 134 -25.67 -0.26 -8.21
C HIS A 134 -24.41 -1.13 -8.27
N PRO A 135 -24.38 -2.29 -7.58
CA PRO A 135 -23.22 -3.18 -7.60
C PRO A 135 -22.78 -3.56 -9.02
N GLY A 136 -21.52 -3.31 -9.38
CA GLY A 136 -21.06 -3.57 -10.75
C GLY A 136 -19.68 -3.01 -11.13
N GLY A 137 -19.40 -3.02 -12.43
CA GLY A 137 -18.17 -2.48 -13.02
C GLY A 137 -16.95 -3.42 -13.04
N ILE A 138 -16.96 -4.49 -12.25
CA ILE A 138 -15.95 -5.58 -12.27
C ILE A 138 -16.69 -6.92 -12.28
N ASP A 139 -16.43 -7.76 -13.28
CA ASP A 139 -16.95 -9.12 -13.36
C ASP A 139 -15.97 -10.10 -12.70
N PHE A 140 -16.43 -10.76 -11.63
CA PHE A 140 -15.65 -11.77 -10.90
C PHE A 140 -15.89 -13.20 -11.38
N ASN A 141 -16.62 -13.41 -12.48
CA ASN A 141 -17.02 -14.72 -13.02
C ASN A 141 -17.73 -15.60 -11.98
N SER A 142 -18.53 -14.99 -11.11
CA SER A 142 -19.20 -15.66 -10.01
C SER A 142 -20.57 -15.03 -9.78
N GLU A 143 -21.58 -15.86 -9.50
CA GLU A 143 -22.91 -15.41 -9.07
C GLU A 143 -22.91 -15.02 -7.58
N VAL A 144 -21.93 -15.48 -6.81
CA VAL A 144 -21.77 -15.08 -5.40
C VAL A 144 -21.18 -13.67 -5.36
N PRO A 145 -21.81 -12.72 -4.63
CA PRO A 145 -21.28 -11.36 -4.53
C PRO A 145 -19.85 -11.33 -3.97
N PRO A 146 -18.98 -10.44 -4.48
CA PRO A 146 -17.57 -10.43 -4.13
C PRO A 146 -17.33 -10.01 -2.68
N ARG A 147 -16.32 -10.61 -2.06
CA ARG A 147 -15.81 -10.25 -0.74
C ARG A 147 -14.56 -9.41 -0.88
N TYR A 148 -14.07 -8.83 0.21
CA TYR A 148 -12.79 -8.10 0.22
C TYR A 148 -11.62 -8.92 -0.34
N VAL A 149 -11.61 -10.26 -0.17
CA VAL A 149 -10.58 -11.13 -0.76
C VAL A 149 -10.54 -11.08 -2.28
N ASP A 150 -11.68 -10.93 -2.94
CA ASP A 150 -11.77 -10.83 -4.40
C ASP A 150 -11.22 -9.48 -4.88
N PHE A 151 -11.45 -8.42 -4.11
CA PHE A 151 -10.84 -7.11 -4.38
C PHE A 151 -9.34 -7.07 -4.06
N TYR A 152 -8.86 -7.81 -3.05
CA TYR A 152 -7.42 -8.00 -2.85
C TYR A 152 -6.81 -8.73 -4.04
N TYR A 153 -7.42 -9.83 -4.48
CA TYR A 153 -6.98 -10.57 -5.66
C TYR A 153 -6.87 -9.64 -6.89
N PHE A 154 -7.93 -8.87 -7.17
CA PHE A 154 -7.93 -7.89 -8.26
C PHE A 154 -6.82 -6.84 -8.12
N SER A 155 -6.72 -6.21 -6.95
CA SER A 155 -5.74 -5.14 -6.68
C SER A 155 -4.29 -5.61 -6.74
N PHE A 156 -3.98 -6.74 -6.13
CA PHE A 156 -2.62 -7.29 -6.12
C PHE A 156 -2.20 -7.82 -7.49
N ASN A 157 -3.11 -8.37 -8.30
CA ASN A 157 -2.79 -8.75 -9.69
C ASN A 157 -2.37 -7.53 -10.52
N LEU A 158 -3.11 -6.41 -10.42
CA LEU A 158 -2.71 -5.16 -11.06
C LEU A 158 -1.36 -4.65 -10.55
N GLY A 159 -1.08 -4.80 -9.26
CA GLY A 159 0.19 -4.40 -8.66
C GLY A 159 1.38 -5.24 -9.11
N MET A 160 1.22 -6.56 -9.16
CA MET A 160 2.29 -7.51 -9.45
C MET A 160 2.53 -7.69 -10.94
N THR A 161 1.48 -7.56 -11.76
CA THR A 161 1.51 -7.93 -13.18
C THR A 161 1.04 -6.83 -14.13
N TYR A 162 0.53 -5.72 -13.58
CA TYR A 162 0.00 -4.58 -14.34
C TYR A 162 -1.17 -4.93 -15.26
N GLN A 163 -1.84 -6.05 -15.01
CA GLN A 163 -2.95 -6.54 -15.81
C GLN A 163 -4.04 -7.18 -14.96
N VAL A 164 -5.22 -7.27 -15.58
CA VAL A 164 -6.33 -8.09 -15.13
C VAL A 164 -6.17 -9.47 -15.77
N SER A 165 -6.23 -10.54 -14.97
CA SER A 165 -6.07 -11.91 -15.46
C SER A 165 -7.37 -12.49 -16.02
N ASP A 166 -8.42 -12.42 -15.22
CA ASP A 166 -9.69 -13.14 -15.41
C ASP A 166 -10.91 -12.29 -15.04
N THR A 167 -10.72 -11.13 -14.40
CA THR A 167 -11.76 -10.32 -13.76
C THR A 167 -12.13 -9.08 -14.60
N ALA A 168 -13.02 -9.23 -15.58
CA ALA A 168 -13.24 -8.18 -16.59
C ALA A 168 -13.73 -6.84 -16.01
N VAL A 169 -13.06 -5.73 -16.35
CA VAL A 169 -13.52 -4.38 -16.00
C VAL A 169 -14.54 -3.93 -17.05
N THR A 170 -15.80 -3.81 -16.65
CA THR A 170 -16.93 -3.57 -17.57
C THR A 170 -17.23 -2.08 -17.76
N GLU A 171 -16.84 -1.22 -16.81
CA GLU A 171 -17.13 0.21 -16.83
C GLU A 171 -15.90 1.10 -17.05
N SER A 172 -16.04 2.14 -17.88
CA SER A 172 -14.95 3.04 -18.25
C SER A 172 -14.37 3.84 -17.09
N HIS A 173 -15.19 4.23 -16.11
CA HIS A 173 -14.71 5.01 -14.97
C HIS A 173 -13.78 4.17 -14.06
N ILE A 174 -14.01 2.86 -13.96
CA ILE A 174 -13.11 1.93 -13.24
C ILE A 174 -11.81 1.73 -14.01
N ARG A 175 -11.86 1.68 -15.35
CA ARG A 175 -10.66 1.57 -16.20
C ARG A 175 -9.68 2.74 -15.98
N ASP A 176 -10.16 3.95 -15.74
CA ASP A 176 -9.32 5.10 -15.36
C ASP A 176 -8.56 4.86 -14.04
N VAL A 177 -9.25 4.34 -13.02
CA VAL A 177 -8.64 3.99 -11.72
C VAL A 177 -7.62 2.87 -11.88
N VAL A 178 -7.95 1.84 -12.67
CA VAL A 178 -7.04 0.72 -13.00
C VAL A 178 -5.79 1.22 -13.73
N LEU A 179 -5.94 2.09 -14.73
CA LEU A 179 -4.81 2.66 -15.46
C LEU A 179 -3.85 3.42 -14.52
N LYS A 180 -4.40 4.27 -13.65
CA LYS A 180 -3.61 4.99 -12.64
C LYS A 180 -2.89 4.04 -11.69
N HIS A 181 -3.58 3.00 -11.23
CA HIS A 181 -2.99 1.98 -10.35
C HIS A 181 -1.85 1.21 -11.04
N CYS A 182 -2.03 0.77 -12.29
CA CYS A 182 -1.00 0.08 -13.06
C CYS A 182 0.20 0.99 -13.33
N LEU A 183 -0.03 2.24 -13.74
CA LEU A 183 1.06 3.20 -14.02
C LEU A 183 1.88 3.47 -12.75
N PHE A 184 1.21 3.70 -11.62
CA PHE A 184 1.88 3.90 -10.34
C PHE A 184 2.67 2.65 -9.94
N SER A 185 2.06 1.46 -10.06
CA SER A 185 2.71 0.19 -9.72
C SER A 185 3.92 -0.09 -10.61
N TYR A 186 3.84 0.22 -11.91
CA TYR A 186 4.95 0.04 -12.85
C TYR A 186 6.14 0.93 -12.52
N ILE A 187 5.90 2.23 -12.30
CA ILE A 187 6.95 3.18 -11.90
C ILE A 187 7.57 2.72 -10.59
N TYR A 188 6.74 2.36 -9.62
CA TYR A 188 7.18 1.92 -8.30
C TYR A 188 8.02 0.64 -8.38
N GLY A 189 7.52 -0.41 -9.05
CA GLY A 189 8.26 -1.66 -9.25
C GLY A 189 9.59 -1.47 -9.99
N THR A 190 9.63 -0.60 -10.99
CA THR A 190 10.87 -0.26 -11.71
C THR A 190 11.89 0.39 -10.79
N LEU A 191 11.47 1.34 -9.94
CA LEU A 191 12.35 1.98 -8.96
C LEU A 191 12.89 0.99 -7.93
N ILE A 192 12.06 0.06 -7.46
CA ILE A 192 12.48 -0.99 -6.52
C ILE A 192 13.60 -1.83 -7.13
N ILE A 193 13.42 -2.29 -8.38
CA ILE A 193 14.42 -3.09 -9.09
C ILE A 193 15.73 -2.30 -9.23
N ALA A 194 15.66 -1.05 -9.69
CA ALA A 194 16.83 -0.20 -9.85
C ALA A 194 17.57 0.02 -8.52
N CYS A 195 16.85 0.27 -7.43
CA CYS A 195 17.45 0.44 -6.10
C CYS A 195 18.06 -0.84 -5.57
N THR A 196 17.40 -1.98 -5.79
CA THR A 196 17.90 -3.29 -5.36
C THR A 196 19.17 -3.68 -6.11
N ILE A 197 19.27 -3.40 -7.41
CA ILE A 197 20.50 -3.63 -8.18
C ILE A 197 21.64 -2.78 -7.64
N ASN A 198 21.42 -1.47 -7.48
CA ASN A 198 22.44 -0.56 -6.94
C ASN A 198 22.87 -0.97 -5.53
N LEU A 199 21.93 -1.42 -4.71
CA LEU A 199 22.22 -1.95 -3.38
C LEU A 199 23.16 -3.16 -3.45
N VAL A 200 22.82 -4.18 -4.26
CA VAL A 200 23.63 -5.40 -4.36
C VAL A 200 25.05 -5.06 -4.83
N ILE A 201 25.19 -4.16 -5.80
CA ILE A 201 26.50 -3.70 -6.27
C ILE A 201 27.29 -3.04 -5.14
N ASN A 202 26.66 -2.16 -4.34
CA ASN A 202 27.31 -1.46 -3.22
C ASN A 202 27.58 -2.34 -1.99
N LEU A 203 26.88 -3.46 -1.82
CA LEU A 203 27.11 -4.40 -0.72
C LEU A 203 28.21 -5.42 -1.04
N VAL A 204 28.31 -5.84 -2.31
CA VAL A 204 29.29 -6.84 -2.77
C VAL A 204 30.61 -6.18 -3.20
N GLY A 205 30.57 -4.92 -3.66
CA GLY A 205 31.75 -4.08 -3.89
C GLY A 205 32.26 -3.43 -2.61
#